data_AF-A0A183UUG2-F1
#
_entry.id   AF-A0A183UUG2-F1
#
_cell.length_a   1.000
_cell.length_b   1.000
_cell.length_c   1.000
_cell.angle_alpha   90.00
_cell.angle_beta   90.00
_cell.angle_gamma   90.00
#
_symmetry.space_group_name_H-M   'P 1'
#
loop_
_entity.id
_entity.type
_entity.pdbx_description
1 polymer ?
#
loop_
_entity_poly.entity_id
_entity_poly.type
_entity_poly.pdbx_seq_one_letter_code
_entity_poly.pdbx_strand_id
1 'polypeptide(L)'
;MGTVRSSSILFTAIVLLHYAAPLPDPPHHHRPFPKDLPPGFAEVLPPDVVTELRAIHRDDSLSPKQKFEKISKIMDSLPDDVRNRLPPPPFFKKLPANVQAQIKAIHQQKGLTWDQRHEKIHAIIAALPEEQKRLLRPPPPPPE
;
A
#
# COMPACT_ATOMS: atom_id res chain seq x y z
N MET A 1 -19.87 54.42 15.08
CA MET A 1 -18.87 54.09 14.05
C MET A 1 -18.00 52.98 14.60
N GLY A 2 -18.01 51.81 13.97
CA GLY A 2 -17.50 50.57 14.55
C GLY A 2 -15.98 50.41 14.48
N THR A 3 -15.41 49.96 15.59
CA THR A 3 -14.07 49.39 15.71
C THR A 3 -14.11 47.92 15.30
N VAL A 4 -13.28 47.53 14.34
CA VAL A 4 -13.03 46.13 13.94
C VAL A 4 -11.51 45.93 14.06
N ARG A 5 -11.03 45.28 15.13
CA ARG A 5 -10.68 43.85 15.22
C ARG A 5 -9.71 43.40 14.12
N SER A 6 -8.50 42.97 14.51
CA SER A 6 -8.26 41.56 14.87
C SER A 6 -6.76 41.27 14.81
N SER A 7 -6.21 40.79 15.93
CA SER A 7 -4.83 40.33 16.05
C SER A 7 -4.58 39.13 15.14
N SER A 8 -3.63 39.25 14.22
CA SER A 8 -3.12 38.13 13.43
C SER A 8 -2.21 37.27 14.30
N ILE A 9 -2.74 36.15 14.80
CA ILE A 9 -1.96 35.08 15.42
C ILE A 9 -1.39 34.23 14.27
N LEU A 10 -0.09 34.40 13.99
CA LEU A 10 0.64 33.47 13.12
C LEU A 10 0.68 32.10 13.80
N PHE A 11 -0.13 31.16 13.32
CA PHE A 11 0.07 29.73 13.59
C PHE A 11 1.24 29.24 12.73
N THR A 12 2.45 29.33 13.25
CA THR A 12 3.58 28.56 12.73
C THR A 12 3.33 27.09 13.07
N ALA A 13 2.77 26.35 12.11
CA ALA A 13 2.70 24.90 12.17
C ALA A 13 4.14 24.34 12.11
N ILE A 14 4.64 23.90 13.25
CA ILE A 14 5.88 23.13 13.33
C ILE A 14 5.59 21.75 12.72
N VAL A 15 5.91 21.59 11.44
CA VAL A 15 5.98 20.28 10.79
C VAL A 15 7.22 19.57 11.33
N LEU A 16 7.03 18.83 12.43
CA LEU A 16 8.05 17.94 12.98
C LEU A 16 8.13 16.71 12.06
N LEU A 17 8.91 16.87 10.99
CA LEU A 17 9.29 15.80 10.08
C LEU A 17 10.20 14.83 10.85
N HIS A 18 9.59 13.83 11.49
CA HIS A 18 10.33 12.72 12.08
C HIS A 18 10.98 11.95 10.93
N TYR A 19 12.28 12.14 10.77
CA TYR A 19 13.11 11.31 9.91
C TYR A 19 13.21 9.94 10.60
N ALA A 20 12.21 9.10 10.40
CA ALA A 20 12.32 7.69 10.71
C ALA A 20 13.35 7.10 9.74
N ALA A 21 14.42 6.50 10.28
CA ALA A 21 15.30 5.70 9.45
C ALA A 21 14.46 4.61 8.75
N PRO A 22 14.66 4.36 7.45
CA PRO A 22 13.95 3.28 6.77
C PRO A 22 14.26 1.99 7.54
N LEU A 23 13.20 1.31 7.98
CA LEU A 23 13.36 0.01 8.62
C LEU A 23 14.12 -0.90 7.65
N PRO A 24 15.13 -1.66 8.11
CA PRO A 24 15.73 -2.67 7.26
C PRO A 24 14.63 -3.60 6.76
N ASP A 25 14.64 -3.91 5.46
CA ASP A 25 13.66 -4.82 4.88
C ASP A 25 13.60 -6.08 5.76
N PRO A 26 12.41 -6.47 6.25
CA PRO A 26 12.29 -7.75 6.95
C PRO A 26 12.86 -8.82 6.01
N PRO A 27 13.61 -9.81 6.53
CA PRO A 27 14.23 -10.82 5.70
C PRO A 27 13.15 -11.36 4.76
N HIS A 28 13.29 -11.07 3.46
CA HIS A 28 12.36 -11.59 2.48
C HIS A 28 12.49 -13.10 2.61
N HIS A 29 11.55 -13.76 3.29
CA HIS A 29 11.31 -15.17 3.05
C HIS A 29 11.28 -15.29 1.52
N HIS A 30 12.17 -16.12 0.95
CA HIS A 30 12.41 -16.29 -0.48
C HIS A 30 11.16 -16.81 -1.23
N ARG A 31 10.03 -16.12 -1.10
CA ARG A 31 8.82 -16.45 -1.80
C ARG A 31 9.05 -16.01 -3.25
N PRO A 32 8.90 -16.94 -4.20
CA PRO A 32 8.99 -16.58 -5.60
C PRO A 32 7.96 -15.49 -5.92
N PHE A 33 8.34 -14.56 -6.80
CA PHE A 33 7.42 -13.54 -7.28
C PHE A 33 6.20 -14.21 -7.94
N PRO A 34 4.95 -13.77 -7.65
CA PRO A 34 3.76 -14.38 -8.23
C PRO A 34 3.80 -14.39 -9.77
N LYS A 35 3.24 -15.43 -10.39
CA LYS A 35 3.22 -15.57 -11.87
C LYS A 35 1.89 -15.12 -12.50
N ASP A 36 0.97 -14.60 -11.70
CA ASP A 36 -0.31 -14.06 -12.16
C ASP A 36 -0.81 -12.96 -11.21
N LEU A 37 -1.90 -12.29 -11.60
CA LEU A 37 -2.54 -11.24 -10.81
C LEU A 37 -3.14 -11.79 -9.51
N PRO A 38 -3.32 -10.93 -8.50
CA PRO A 38 -4.08 -11.29 -7.30
C PRO A 38 -5.52 -11.72 -7.64
N PRO A 39 -6.14 -12.58 -6.84
CA PRO A 39 -7.52 -13.00 -7.05
C PRO A 39 -8.50 -11.82 -7.15
N GLY A 40 -9.41 -11.86 -8.13
CA GLY A 40 -10.44 -10.85 -8.34
C GLY A 40 -9.98 -9.58 -9.08
N PHE A 41 -8.69 -9.45 -9.42
CA PHE A 41 -8.21 -8.28 -10.17
C PHE A 41 -8.60 -8.33 -11.65
N ALA A 42 -8.57 -9.51 -12.27
CA ALA A 42 -8.84 -9.66 -13.70
C ALA A 42 -10.30 -9.34 -14.08
N GLU A 43 -11.21 -9.42 -13.11
CA GLU A 43 -12.63 -9.13 -13.24
C GLU A 43 -12.95 -7.63 -13.13
N VAL A 44 -12.02 -6.84 -12.59
CA VAL A 44 -12.18 -5.39 -12.38
C VAL A 44 -11.37 -4.57 -13.36
N LEU A 45 -10.18 -5.05 -13.73
CA LEU A 45 -9.26 -4.33 -14.58
C LEU A 45 -9.64 -4.41 -16.07
N PRO A 46 -9.32 -3.37 -16.86
CA PRO A 46 -9.42 -3.43 -18.32
C PRO A 46 -8.61 -4.61 -18.91
N PRO A 47 -9.10 -5.27 -19.99
CA PRO A 47 -8.44 -6.46 -20.54
C PRO A 47 -6.99 -6.24 -21.02
N ASP A 48 -6.70 -5.07 -21.56
CA ASP A 48 -5.37 -4.63 -21.96
C ASP A 48 -4.43 -4.50 -20.75
N VAL A 49 -4.91 -3.87 -19.67
CA VAL A 49 -4.16 -3.77 -18.41
C VAL A 49 -3.88 -5.14 -17.80
N VAL A 50 -4.86 -6.05 -17.81
CA VAL A 50 -4.66 -7.43 -17.33
C VAL A 50 -3.56 -8.14 -18.12
N THR A 51 -3.56 -7.95 -19.44
CA THR A 51 -2.56 -8.54 -20.34
C THR A 51 -1.16 -8.00 -20.05
N GLU A 52 -1.03 -6.69 -19.88
CA GLU A 52 0.24 -6.03 -19.56
C GLU A 52 0.78 -6.47 -18.19
N LEU A 53 -0.06 -6.47 -17.14
CA LEU A 53 0.34 -6.92 -15.81
C LEU A 53 0.79 -8.38 -15.81
N ARG A 54 0.09 -9.25 -16.55
CA ARG A 54 0.47 -10.66 -16.73
C ARG A 54 1.83 -10.82 -17.38
N ALA A 55 2.13 -10.02 -18.40
CA ALA A 55 3.43 -10.03 -19.06
C ALA A 55 4.54 -9.69 -18.06
N ILE A 56 4.35 -8.66 -17.23
CA ILE A 56 5.34 -8.27 -16.20
C ILE A 56 5.55 -9.36 -15.15
N HIS A 57 4.49 -10.01 -14.68
CA HIS A 57 4.62 -11.10 -13.69
C HIS A 57 5.44 -12.28 -14.24
N ARG A 58 5.24 -12.61 -15.52
CA ARG A 58 5.88 -13.75 -16.19
C ARG A 58 7.26 -13.44 -16.79
N ASP A 59 7.65 -12.18 -16.87
CA ASP A 59 8.94 -11.77 -17.43
C ASP A 59 10.09 -12.13 -16.48
N ASP A 60 10.81 -13.21 -16.77
CA ASP A 60 11.92 -13.69 -15.95
C ASP A 60 13.22 -12.88 -16.14
N SER A 61 13.25 -11.93 -17.08
CA SER A 61 14.38 -11.00 -17.23
C SER A 61 14.34 -9.85 -16.22
N LEU A 62 13.19 -9.60 -15.59
CA LEU A 62 13.01 -8.52 -14.63
C LEU A 62 13.26 -8.99 -13.20
N SER A 63 14.04 -8.20 -12.47
CA SER A 63 14.13 -8.33 -11.01
C SER A 63 12.77 -8.03 -10.35
N PRO A 64 12.51 -8.57 -9.13
CA PRO A 64 11.29 -8.27 -8.38
C PRO A 64 11.03 -6.77 -8.23
N LYS A 65 12.08 -5.97 -7.97
CA LYS A 65 11.99 -4.51 -7.85
C LYS A 65 11.49 -3.88 -9.15
N GLN A 66 12.07 -4.25 -10.29
CA GLN A 66 11.65 -3.73 -11.60
C GLN A 66 10.21 -4.12 -11.93
N LYS A 67 9.78 -5.34 -11.57
CA LYS A 67 8.38 -5.76 -11.71
C LYS A 67 7.46 -4.86 -10.88
N PHE A 68 7.76 -4.65 -9.61
CA PHE A 68 6.96 -3.79 -8.74
C PHE A 68 6.89 -2.35 -9.23
N GLU A 69 8.00 -1.78 -9.71
CA GLU A 69 8.00 -0.42 -10.27
C GLU A 69 7.12 -0.30 -11.52
N LYS A 70 7.22 -1.25 -12.45
CA LYS A 70 6.38 -1.29 -13.65
C LYS A 70 4.90 -1.46 -13.30
N ILE A 71 4.59 -2.39 -12.40
CA ILE A 71 3.23 -2.61 -11.89
C ILE A 71 2.71 -1.33 -11.23
N SER A 72 3.50 -0.66 -10.37
CA SER A 72 3.07 0.58 -9.70
C SER A 72 2.72 1.68 -10.70
N LYS A 73 3.51 1.83 -11.78
CA LYS A 73 3.22 2.82 -12.84
C LYS A 73 1.89 2.54 -13.54
N ILE A 74 1.63 1.28 -13.88
CA ILE A 74 0.35 0.87 -14.47
C ILE A 74 -0.80 1.14 -13.50
N MET A 75 -0.67 0.74 -12.24
CA MET A 75 -1.71 0.95 -11.24
C MET A 75 -1.98 2.45 -10.97
N ASP A 76 -0.97 3.30 -11.08
CA ASP A 76 -1.10 4.75 -10.89
C ASP A 76 -1.70 5.47 -12.10
N SER A 77 -1.66 4.89 -13.30
CA SER A 77 -2.34 5.42 -14.49
C SER A 77 -3.82 5.04 -14.57
N LEU A 78 -4.29 4.09 -13.75
CA LEU A 78 -5.69 3.68 -13.74
C LEU A 78 -6.62 4.79 -13.24
N PRO A 79 -7.84 4.88 -13.79
CA PRO A 79 -8.91 5.71 -13.24
C PRO A 79 -9.21 5.37 -11.77
N ASP A 80 -9.59 6.39 -10.99
CA ASP A 80 -9.83 6.23 -9.55
C ASP A 80 -11.02 5.28 -9.28
N ASP A 81 -12.04 5.26 -10.13
CA ASP A 81 -13.18 4.34 -10.01
C ASP A 81 -12.76 2.87 -10.18
N VAL A 82 -11.85 2.59 -11.12
CA VAL A 82 -11.27 1.25 -11.31
C VAL A 82 -10.47 0.85 -10.07
N ARG A 83 -9.58 1.73 -9.58
CA ARG A 83 -8.77 1.48 -8.36
C ARG A 83 -9.63 1.20 -7.14
N ASN A 84 -10.75 1.91 -6.99
CA ASN A 84 -11.66 1.77 -5.86
C ASN A 84 -12.46 0.46 -5.87
N ARG A 85 -12.61 -0.18 -7.03
CA ARG A 85 -13.31 -1.46 -7.19
C ARG A 85 -12.41 -2.67 -6.97
N LEU A 86 -11.09 -2.48 -6.89
CA LEU A 86 -10.16 -3.59 -6.70
C LEU A 86 -10.41 -4.31 -5.37
N PRO A 87 -10.44 -5.65 -5.37
CA PRO A 87 -10.68 -6.40 -4.17
C PRO A 87 -9.52 -6.24 -3.18
N PRO A 88 -9.81 -6.02 -1.88
CA PRO A 88 -8.76 -6.04 -0.87
C PRO A 88 -8.26 -7.47 -0.62
N PRO A 89 -7.05 -7.66 -0.06
CA PRO A 89 -6.55 -8.99 0.25
C PRO A 89 -7.44 -9.72 1.29
N PRO A 90 -7.46 -11.07 1.32
CA PRO A 90 -8.38 -11.84 2.16
C PRO A 90 -8.37 -11.49 3.65
N PHE A 91 -7.18 -11.14 4.18
CA PHE A 91 -7.01 -10.79 5.59
C PHE A 91 -7.32 -9.33 5.91
N PHE A 92 -7.48 -8.48 4.89
CA PHE A 92 -7.71 -7.04 5.06
C PHE A 92 -8.95 -6.73 5.89
N LYS A 93 -10.01 -7.52 5.69
CA LYS A 93 -11.28 -7.36 6.43
C LYS A 93 -11.15 -7.65 7.93
N LYS A 94 -10.06 -8.32 8.36
CA LYS A 94 -9.78 -8.60 9.78
C LYS A 94 -9.20 -7.39 10.51
N LEU A 95 -8.74 -6.37 9.79
CA LEU A 95 -8.20 -5.14 10.38
C LEU A 95 -9.34 -4.24 10.90
N PRO A 96 -9.09 -3.41 11.93
CA PRO A 96 -10.03 -2.37 12.34
C PRO A 96 -10.40 -1.43 11.18
N ALA A 97 -11.63 -0.93 11.16
CA ALA A 97 -12.14 -0.11 10.06
C ALA A 97 -11.30 1.16 9.82
N ASN A 98 -10.79 1.81 10.88
CA ASN A 98 -9.91 2.96 10.75
C ASN A 98 -8.56 2.60 10.10
N VAL A 99 -8.00 1.43 10.42
CA VAL A 99 -6.76 0.92 9.83
C VAL A 99 -6.96 0.59 8.35
N GLN A 100 -8.09 -0.05 8.02
CA GLN A 100 -8.48 -0.29 6.63
C GLN A 100 -8.57 1.03 5.84
N ALA A 101 -9.19 2.06 6.41
CA ALA A 101 -9.31 3.36 5.76
C ALA A 101 -7.94 4.02 5.51
N GLN A 102 -7.03 3.97 6.50
CA GLN A 102 -5.67 4.53 6.34
C GLN A 102 -4.87 3.81 5.24
N ILE A 103 -4.91 2.48 5.20
CA ILE A 103 -4.22 1.71 4.15
C ILE A 103 -4.82 1.98 2.77
N LYS A 104 -6.15 2.05 2.65
CA LYS A 104 -6.83 2.43 1.40
C LYS A 104 -6.41 3.81 0.92
N ALA A 105 -6.32 4.79 1.82
CA ALA A 105 -5.87 6.14 1.46
C ALA A 105 -4.44 6.14 0.92
N ILE A 106 -3.52 5.36 1.51
CA ILE A 106 -2.15 5.20 0.98
C ILE A 106 -2.17 4.54 -0.41
N HIS A 107 -3.01 3.54 -0.62
CA HIS A 107 -3.17 2.92 -1.93
C HIS A 107 -3.80 3.82 -2.98
N GLN A 108 -4.48 4.90 -2.60
CA GLN A 108 -5.03 5.91 -3.53
C GLN A 108 -4.06 7.07 -3.80
N GLN A 109 -3.00 7.23 -2.99
CA GLN A 109 -2.00 8.28 -3.20
C GLN A 109 -1.22 8.01 -4.49
N LYS A 110 -1.34 8.95 -5.43
CA LYS A 110 -0.59 8.98 -6.70
C LYS A 110 0.83 9.46 -6.45
N GLY A 111 1.77 8.96 -7.24
CA GLY A 111 3.17 9.41 -7.23
C GLY A 111 4.04 8.82 -6.12
N LEU A 112 3.51 7.90 -5.30
CA LEU A 112 4.34 7.12 -4.38
C LEU A 112 5.09 6.02 -5.14
N THR A 113 6.37 5.86 -4.85
CA THR A 113 7.11 4.66 -5.25
C THR A 113 6.59 3.43 -4.50
N TRP A 114 6.92 2.24 -4.98
CA TRP A 114 6.59 1.00 -4.26
C TRP A 114 7.17 1.01 -2.84
N ASP A 115 8.44 1.40 -2.69
CA ASP A 115 9.13 1.47 -1.39
C ASP A 115 8.39 2.42 -0.44
N GLN A 116 8.08 3.64 -0.88
CA GLN A 116 7.38 4.63 -0.05
C GLN A 116 5.98 4.17 0.36
N ARG A 117 5.25 3.52 -0.56
CA ARG A 117 3.93 2.97 -0.28
C ARG A 117 4.02 1.84 0.74
N HIS A 118 5.01 0.96 0.58
CA HIS A 118 5.25 -0.17 1.47
C HIS A 118 5.64 0.31 2.87
N GLU A 119 6.57 1.25 2.97
CA GLU A 119 7.03 1.86 4.23
C GLU A 119 5.85 2.47 5.02
N LYS A 120 5.01 3.27 4.35
CA LYS A 120 3.82 3.88 5.00
C LYS A 120 2.85 2.83 5.55
N ILE A 121 2.60 1.76 4.81
CA ILE A 121 1.71 0.67 5.24
C ILE A 121 2.36 -0.10 6.40
N HIS A 122 3.65 -0.38 6.31
CA HIS A 122 4.40 -1.03 7.38
C HIS A 122 4.37 -0.23 8.68
N ALA A 123 4.51 1.10 8.61
CA ALA A 123 4.40 1.97 9.77
C ALA A 123 3.02 1.86 10.46
N ILE A 124 1.94 1.82 9.68
CA ILE A 124 0.58 1.60 10.21
C ILE A 124 0.49 0.23 10.90
N ILE A 125 0.95 -0.83 10.23
CA ILE A 125 0.88 -2.20 10.76
C ILE A 125 1.73 -2.35 12.03
N ALA A 126 2.92 -1.76 12.07
CA ALA A 126 3.83 -1.81 13.21
C ALA A 126 3.22 -1.15 14.46
N ALA A 127 2.46 -0.07 14.26
CA ALA A 127 1.77 0.67 15.32
C ALA A 127 0.52 -0.04 15.85
N LEU A 128 0.07 -1.15 15.25
CA LEU A 128 -1.09 -1.89 15.74
C LEU A 128 -0.77 -2.61 17.06
N PRO A 129 -1.77 -2.78 17.95
CA PRO A 129 -1.69 -3.69 19.08
C PRO A 129 -1.28 -5.10 18.65
N GLU A 130 -0.55 -5.81 19.51
CA GLU A 130 -0.07 -7.17 19.21
C GLU A 130 -1.18 -8.12 18.78
N GLU A 131 -2.34 -8.08 19.46
CA GLU A 131 -3.51 -8.90 19.13
C GLU A 131 -3.95 -8.73 17.66
N GLN A 132 -3.95 -7.49 17.15
CA GLN A 132 -4.31 -7.20 15.77
C GLN A 132 -3.22 -7.62 14.80
N LYS A 133 -1.93 -7.47 15.17
CA LYS A 133 -0.81 -7.99 14.37
C LYS A 133 -0.88 -9.51 14.24
N ARG A 134 -1.36 -10.24 15.26
CA ARG A 134 -1.53 -11.70 15.18
C ARG A 134 -2.48 -12.13 14.06
N LEU A 135 -3.47 -11.30 13.70
CA LEU A 135 -4.42 -11.59 12.63
C LEU A 135 -3.79 -11.55 11.23
N LEU A 136 -2.64 -10.88 11.10
CA LEU A 136 -1.90 -10.72 9.85
C LEU A 136 -0.77 -11.74 9.68
N ARG A 137 -0.33 -12.38 10.77
CA ARG A 137 0.74 -13.37 10.70
C ARG A 137 0.25 -14.63 9.99
N PRO A 138 1.07 -15.25 9.13
CA PRO A 138 0.74 -16.57 8.61
C PRO A 138 0.53 -17.54 9.80
N PRO A 139 -0.36 -18.54 9.66
CA PRO A 139 -0.47 -19.58 10.68
C PRO A 139 0.91 -20.24 10.89
N PRO A 140 1.24 -20.65 12.12
CA PRO A 140 2.45 -21.41 12.35
C PRO A 140 2.46 -22.65 11.43
N PRO A 141 3.63 -23.11 10.98
CA PRO A 141 3.72 -24.35 10.22
C PRO A 141 3.09 -25.49 11.05
N PRO A 142 2.45 -26.48 10.39
CA PRO A 142 1.98 -27.67 11.10
C PRO A 142 3.16 -28.34 11.85
N PRO A 143 2.93 -28.93 13.03
CA PRO A 143 3.96 -29.73 13.69
C PRO A 143 4.39 -30.88 12.79
N GLU A 144 5.69 -31.21 12.81
CA GLU A 144 6.27 -32.37 12.11
C GLU A 144 5.70 -33.71 12.62
#